data_AF-A0A919IWI5-F1
#
_entry.id   AF-A0A919IWI5-F1
#
_cell.length_a   1.000
_cell.length_b   1.000
_cell.length_c   1.000
_cell.angle_alpha   90.00
_cell.angle_beta   90.00
_cell.angle_gamma   90.00
#
_symmetry.space_group_name_H-M   'P 1'
#
loop_
_entity.id
_entity.type
_entity.pdbx_description
1 polymer ?
#
loop_
_entity_poly.entity_id
_entity_poly.type
_entity_poly.pdbx_seq_one_letter_code
_entity_poly.pdbx_strand_id
1 'polypeptide(L)'
;MPITDLVRVYVPATVPMLAAMRSSGQLGAGPTEAHAVTPALREWYAEGDEEELEYVAFTRAAQAALRLLRHDPAAPRRRVVVSADVAADALVREDVELGSSTVRLPQSVSLKEVASVHLDGPDAAEQVGAAAEVVEEALAGDPDAQFIVDGAEDHELEWYAVSELDDLA
;
A
#
# COMPACT_ATOMS: atom_id res chain seq x y z
N MET A 1 4.56 29.60 -10.93
CA MET A 1 4.99 28.34 -10.29
C MET A 1 4.77 27.26 -11.32
N PRO A 2 5.72 26.34 -11.59
CA PRO A 2 5.37 25.18 -12.39
C PRO A 2 4.22 24.48 -11.67
N ILE A 3 3.15 24.16 -12.41
CA ILE A 3 2.13 23.25 -11.91
C ILE A 3 2.85 21.93 -11.69
N THR A 4 2.99 21.53 -10.43
CA THR A 4 3.55 20.23 -10.10
C THR A 4 2.40 19.26 -10.27
N ASP A 5 2.45 18.44 -11.31
CA ASP A 5 1.46 17.37 -11.49
C ASP A 5 1.64 16.38 -10.34
N LEU A 6 0.62 16.25 -9.49
CA LEU A 6 0.61 15.31 -8.39
C LEU A 6 0.05 13.97 -8.87
N VAL A 7 0.59 12.89 -8.33
CA VAL A 7 0.12 11.53 -8.54
C VAL A 7 -0.18 10.92 -7.18
N ARG A 8 -1.36 10.28 -7.07
CA ARG A 8 -1.72 9.46 -5.94
C ARG A 8 -0.89 8.18 -5.94
N VAL A 9 -0.22 7.93 -4.82
CA VAL A 9 0.48 6.67 -4.54
C VAL A 9 -0.09 6.01 -3.29
N TYR A 10 -0.04 4.68 -3.29
CA TYR A 10 -0.51 3.80 -2.23
C TYR A 10 0.68 3.07 -1.63
N VAL A 11 1.07 3.47 -0.43
CA VAL A 11 2.27 2.97 0.23
C VAL A 11 1.88 1.87 1.22
N PRO A 12 2.33 0.62 1.05
CA PRO A 12 2.17 -0.41 2.06
C PRO A 12 2.91 -0.02 3.34
N ALA A 13 2.27 -0.23 4.49
CA ALA A 13 2.86 0.07 5.80
C ALA A 13 2.41 -0.92 6.87
N THR A 14 2.89 -0.72 8.10
CA THR A 14 2.42 -1.41 9.31
C THR A 14 2.04 -0.38 10.38
N VAL A 15 1.27 -0.80 11.40
CA VAL A 15 0.91 0.07 12.53
C VAL A 15 2.17 0.67 13.22
N PRO A 16 3.24 -0.10 13.50
CA PRO A 16 4.50 0.48 13.98
C PRO A 16 5.10 1.56 13.07
N MET A 17 4.97 1.43 11.74
CA MET A 17 5.44 2.44 10.80
C MET A 17 4.59 3.73 10.88
N LEU A 18 3.28 3.63 11.13
CA LEU A 18 2.43 4.80 11.40
C LEU A 18 2.85 5.53 12.68
N ALA A 19 3.12 4.77 13.75
CA ALA A 19 3.64 5.33 15.00
C ALA A 19 4.98 6.06 14.79
N ALA A 20 5.88 5.48 13.99
CA ALA A 20 7.14 6.10 13.63
C ALA A 20 6.91 7.39 12.81
N MET A 21 6.05 7.34 11.79
CA MET A 21 5.69 8.49 10.95
C MET A 21 5.11 9.65 11.76
N ARG A 22 4.26 9.36 12.76
CA ARG A 22 3.76 10.36 13.69
C ARG A 22 4.89 11.10 14.42
N SER A 23 5.90 10.36 14.87
CA SER A 23 7.01 10.94 15.63
C SER A 23 8.03 11.70 14.78
N SER A 24 8.29 11.22 13.55
CA SER A 24 9.32 11.77 12.64
C SER A 24 8.75 12.78 11.65
N GLY A 25 7.43 12.77 11.41
CA GLY A 25 6.75 13.49 10.35
C GLY A 25 6.92 12.88 8.96
N GLN A 26 7.50 11.67 8.83
CA GLN A 26 7.77 11.02 7.55
C GLN A 26 7.64 9.49 7.62
N LEU A 27 7.05 8.89 6.58
CA LEU A 27 6.95 7.46 6.39
C LEU A 27 8.19 6.92 5.66
N GLY A 28 8.81 5.90 6.24
CA GLY A 28 10.02 5.28 5.71
C GLY A 28 11.31 6.03 6.07
N ALA A 29 12.44 5.37 5.89
CA ALA A 29 13.78 5.92 6.15
C ALA A 29 14.66 6.01 4.89
N GLY A 30 14.06 5.79 3.72
CA GLY A 30 14.77 5.69 2.44
C GLY A 30 13.83 5.29 1.30
N PRO A 31 14.36 4.75 0.20
CA PRO A 31 13.55 4.34 -0.93
C PRO A 31 12.46 3.35 -0.53
N THR A 32 11.22 3.66 -0.87
CA THR A 32 10.04 2.89 -0.47
C THR A 32 9.28 2.42 -1.70
N GLU A 33 8.86 1.17 -1.70
CA GLU A 33 7.96 0.63 -2.73
C GLU A 33 6.54 1.14 -2.49
N ALA A 34 5.84 1.50 -3.56
CA ALA A 34 4.46 1.94 -3.53
C ALA A 34 3.75 1.48 -4.80
N HIS A 35 2.43 1.69 -4.85
CA HIS A 35 1.61 1.40 -6.00
C HIS A 35 0.93 2.67 -6.51
N ALA A 36 0.75 2.77 -7.82
CA ALA A 36 0.08 3.90 -8.46
C ALA A 36 -0.64 3.45 -9.73
N VAL A 37 -1.49 4.32 -10.27
CA VAL A 37 -2.03 4.16 -11.62
C VAL A 37 -0.92 4.46 -12.64
N THR A 38 -0.13 3.44 -12.97
CA THR A 38 0.97 3.58 -13.94
C THR A 38 0.44 3.51 -15.38
N PRO A 39 1.22 3.98 -16.37
CA PRO A 39 0.91 3.74 -17.77
C PRO A 39 0.75 2.25 -18.12
N ALA A 40 1.56 1.36 -17.54
CA ALA A 40 1.50 -0.07 -17.80
C ALA A 40 0.21 -0.70 -17.25
N LEU A 41 -0.26 -0.24 -16.08
CA LEU A 41 -1.55 -0.64 -15.53
C LEU A 41 -2.71 -0.16 -16.43
N ARG A 42 -2.70 1.12 -16.83
CA ARG A 42 -3.70 1.69 -17.75
C ARG A 42 -3.77 0.94 -19.08
N GLU A 43 -2.62 0.52 -19.62
CA GLU A 43 -2.58 -0.19 -20.90
C GLU A 43 -3.14 -1.62 -20.81
N TRP A 44 -2.96 -2.30 -19.68
CA TRP A 44 -3.50 -3.64 -19.47
C TRP A 44 -5.01 -3.67 -19.27
N TYR A 45 -5.54 -2.66 -18.57
CA TYR A 45 -6.98 -2.51 -18.36
C TYR A 45 -7.62 -1.88 -19.60
N ALA A 46 -8.06 -2.73 -20.52
CA ALA A 46 -8.66 -2.33 -21.80
C ALA A 46 -9.93 -1.47 -21.62
N GLU A 47 -10.65 -1.67 -20.53
CA GLU A 47 -11.83 -0.92 -20.11
C GLU A 47 -11.73 -0.71 -18.60
N GLY A 48 -11.63 0.55 -18.17
CA GLY A 48 -11.75 0.94 -16.78
C GLY A 48 -11.50 2.43 -16.60
N ASP A 49 -12.21 3.05 -15.67
CA ASP A 49 -11.98 4.45 -15.33
C ASP A 49 -10.83 4.62 -14.33
N GLU A 50 -10.50 5.88 -14.00
CA GLU A 50 -9.39 6.15 -13.08
C GLU A 50 -9.66 5.57 -11.68
N GLU A 51 -10.92 5.55 -11.22
CA GLU A 51 -11.29 5.05 -9.89
C GLU A 51 -11.07 3.53 -9.79
N GLU A 52 -11.42 2.78 -10.84
CA GLU A 52 -11.17 1.33 -10.90
C GLU A 52 -9.67 1.01 -10.89
N LEU A 53 -8.85 1.77 -11.61
CA LEU A 53 -7.40 1.57 -11.62
C LEU A 53 -6.75 1.96 -10.29
N GLU A 54 -7.25 3.02 -9.66
CA GLU A 54 -6.84 3.41 -8.31
C GLU A 54 -7.16 2.31 -7.30
N TYR A 55 -8.33 1.69 -7.40
CA TYR A 55 -8.69 0.53 -6.58
C TYR A 55 -7.73 -0.65 -6.79
N VAL A 56 -7.38 -0.97 -8.04
CA VAL A 56 -6.38 -2.03 -8.32
C VAL A 56 -5.03 -1.73 -7.69
N ALA A 57 -4.54 -0.48 -7.81
CA ALA A 57 -3.27 -0.08 -7.21
C ALA A 57 -3.35 -0.11 -5.66
N PHE A 58 -4.46 0.32 -5.09
CA PHE A 58 -4.73 0.28 -3.65
C PHE A 58 -4.72 -1.15 -3.11
N THR A 59 -5.46 -2.07 -3.73
CA THR A 59 -5.54 -3.48 -3.31
C THR A 59 -4.18 -4.16 -3.38
N ARG A 60 -3.38 -3.86 -4.42
CA ARG A 60 -2.00 -4.38 -4.52
C ARG A 60 -1.09 -3.84 -3.42
N ALA A 61 -1.26 -2.57 -2.99
CA ALA A 61 -0.57 -2.06 -1.81
C ALA A 61 -1.02 -2.77 -0.53
N ALA A 62 -2.32 -3.08 -0.38
CA ALA A 62 -2.81 -3.84 0.76
C ALA A 62 -2.20 -5.26 0.80
N GLN A 63 -2.10 -5.94 -0.35
CA GLN A 63 -1.39 -7.22 -0.45
C GLN A 63 0.11 -7.08 -0.13
N ALA A 64 0.79 -6.03 -0.61
CA ALA A 64 2.20 -5.79 -0.32
C ALA A 64 2.45 -5.57 1.19
N ALA A 65 1.49 -5.00 1.92
CA ALA A 65 1.57 -4.87 3.38
C ALA A 65 1.64 -6.22 4.11
N LEU A 66 1.10 -7.31 3.54
CA LEU A 66 1.22 -8.66 4.11
C LEU A 66 2.69 -9.11 4.17
N ARG A 67 3.51 -8.75 3.18
CA ARG A 67 4.96 -9.02 3.24
C ARG A 67 5.62 -8.25 4.38
N LEU A 68 5.24 -7.00 4.61
CA LEU A 68 5.77 -6.23 5.76
C LEU A 68 5.39 -6.89 7.09
N LEU A 69 4.13 -7.34 7.22
CA LEU A 69 3.65 -8.07 8.39
C LEU A 69 4.39 -9.41 8.57
N ARG A 70 4.65 -10.16 7.50
CA ARG A 70 5.46 -11.40 7.55
C ARG A 70 6.83 -11.15 8.18
N HIS A 71 7.45 -10.01 7.88
CA HIS A 71 8.78 -9.64 8.37
C HIS A 71 8.76 -8.90 9.73
N ASP A 72 7.59 -8.53 10.24
CA ASP A 72 7.38 -7.94 11.56
C ASP A 72 6.31 -8.71 12.35
N PRO A 73 6.66 -9.86 12.95
CA PRO A 73 5.70 -10.69 13.69
C PRO A 73 5.19 -10.03 14.97
N ALA A 74 5.79 -8.91 15.41
CA ALA A 74 5.33 -8.14 16.56
C ALA A 74 4.27 -7.09 16.18
N ALA A 75 4.17 -6.73 14.89
CA ALA A 75 3.13 -5.83 14.41
C ALA A 75 1.73 -6.46 14.58
N PRO A 76 0.71 -5.66 14.95
CA PRO A 76 -0.68 -6.08 14.84
C PRO A 76 -0.96 -6.61 13.43
N ARG A 77 -1.67 -7.75 13.31
CA ARG A 77 -2.01 -8.37 12.03
C ARG A 77 -3.13 -7.60 11.32
N ARG A 78 -2.83 -6.38 10.90
CA ARG A 78 -3.72 -5.45 10.19
C ARG A 78 -2.92 -4.82 9.05
N ARG A 79 -3.40 -4.93 7.81
CA ARG A 79 -2.78 -4.27 6.66
C ARG A 79 -2.96 -2.77 6.79
N VAL A 80 -1.95 -2.02 6.38
CA VAL A 80 -2.01 -0.56 6.31
C VAL A 80 -1.66 -0.12 4.90
N VAL A 81 -2.45 0.79 4.36
CA VAL A 81 -2.14 1.52 3.12
C VAL A 81 -2.20 3.01 3.38
N VAL A 82 -1.09 3.70 3.15
CA VAL A 82 -1.02 5.16 3.24
C VAL A 82 -1.18 5.75 1.83
N SER A 83 -2.25 6.52 1.64
CA SER A 83 -2.51 7.22 0.38
C SER A 83 -1.84 8.59 0.43
N ALA A 84 -0.93 8.87 -0.51
CA ALA A 84 -0.17 10.12 -0.55
C ALA A 84 -0.16 10.76 -1.94
N ASP A 85 -0.13 12.08 -2.00
CA ASP A 85 0.00 12.87 -3.24
C ASP A 85 1.44 13.35 -3.35
N VAL A 86 2.16 12.80 -4.32
CA VAL A 86 3.58 13.13 -4.56
C VAL A 86 3.76 13.72 -5.95
N ALA A 87 4.85 14.47 -6.15
CA ALA A 87 5.17 14.98 -7.48
C ALA A 87 5.43 13.83 -8.47
N ALA A 88 4.82 13.89 -9.65
CA ALA A 88 4.91 12.83 -10.65
C ALA A 88 6.36 12.52 -11.09
N ASP A 89 7.23 13.53 -11.08
CA ASP A 89 8.65 13.41 -11.43
C ASP A 89 9.53 12.83 -10.32
N ALA A 90 9.00 12.69 -9.10
CA ALA A 90 9.67 12.02 -8.00
C ALA A 90 9.57 10.48 -8.11
N LEU A 91 8.65 9.95 -8.92
CA LEU A 91 8.44 8.50 -9.05
C LEU A 91 9.51 7.86 -9.95
N VAL A 92 10.23 6.88 -9.41
CA VAL A 92 11.02 5.95 -10.22
C VAL A 92 10.11 4.78 -10.57
N ARG A 93 9.77 4.64 -11.84
CA ARG A 93 8.96 3.50 -12.30
C ARG A 93 9.84 2.27 -12.35
N GLU A 94 9.44 1.24 -11.61
CA GLU A 94 10.06 -0.07 -11.69
C GLU A 94 9.13 -0.99 -12.47
N ASP A 95 9.73 -1.73 -13.39
CA ASP A 95 9.11 -2.63 -14.35
C ASP A 95 8.40 -2.04 -15.57
N VAL A 96 8.72 -2.71 -16.68
CA VAL A 96 8.22 -2.57 -18.05
C VAL A 96 7.15 -3.64 -18.34
N GLU A 97 6.73 -4.38 -17.30
CA GLU A 97 5.73 -5.43 -17.39
C GLU A 97 4.33 -4.82 -17.48
N LEU A 98 3.57 -5.30 -18.47
CA LEU A 98 2.22 -4.87 -18.73
C LEU A 98 1.33 -5.19 -17.51
N GLY A 99 0.56 -4.21 -17.06
CA GLY A 99 -0.31 -4.35 -15.88
C GLY A 99 0.35 -4.02 -14.55
N SER A 100 1.66 -3.71 -14.48
CA SER A 100 2.33 -3.35 -13.23
C SER A 100 1.80 -2.05 -12.63
N SER A 101 1.58 -2.04 -11.32
CA SER A 101 1.25 -0.81 -10.55
C SER A 101 2.44 -0.27 -9.74
N THR A 102 3.54 -1.00 -9.72
CA THR A 102 4.65 -0.75 -8.81
C THR A 102 5.43 0.51 -9.20
N VAL A 103 5.73 1.33 -8.21
CA VAL A 103 6.60 2.49 -8.31
C VAL A 103 7.53 2.53 -7.10
N ARG A 104 8.72 3.09 -7.28
CA ARG A 104 9.66 3.37 -6.21
C ARG A 104 9.67 4.87 -5.91
N LEU A 105 9.43 5.20 -4.66
CA LEU A 105 9.64 6.52 -4.10
C LEU A 105 11.11 6.61 -3.66
N PRO A 106 11.94 7.48 -4.23
CA PRO A 106 13.36 7.59 -3.87
C PRO A 106 13.57 8.26 -2.52
N GLN A 107 12.56 8.97 -2.00
CA GLN A 107 12.57 9.67 -0.72
C GLN A 107 11.41 9.17 0.14
N SER A 108 11.50 9.41 1.45
CA SER A 108 10.40 9.18 2.41
C SER A 108 9.19 10.07 2.08
N VAL A 109 8.00 9.58 2.41
CA VAL A 109 6.75 10.34 2.25
C VAL A 109 6.56 11.24 3.46
N SER A 110 6.42 12.54 3.23
CA SER A 110 6.12 13.52 4.27
C SER A 110 4.68 13.39 4.73
N LEU A 111 4.42 13.63 6.02
CA LEU A 111 3.06 13.68 6.56
C LEU A 111 2.17 14.72 5.83
N LYS A 112 2.78 15.74 5.20
CA LYS A 112 2.07 16.75 4.40
C LYS A 112 1.60 16.24 3.04
N GLU A 113 2.20 15.17 2.55
CA GLU A 113 1.84 14.51 1.29
C GLU A 113 0.76 13.45 1.51
N VAL A 114 0.56 12.99 2.76
CA VAL A 114 -0.46 12.00 3.09
C VAL A 114 -1.86 12.64 2.97
N ALA A 115 -2.75 11.98 2.24
CA ALA A 115 -4.16 12.34 2.16
C ALA A 115 -5.03 11.51 3.08
N SER A 116 -4.74 10.21 3.23
CA SER A 116 -5.46 9.32 4.15
C SER A 116 -4.65 8.09 4.52
N VAL A 117 -5.10 7.43 5.59
CA VAL A 117 -4.59 6.13 6.03
C VAL A 117 -5.74 5.14 5.96
N HIS A 118 -5.47 3.94 5.46
CA HIS A 118 -6.42 2.84 5.46
C HIS A 118 -5.85 1.69 6.27
N LEU A 119 -6.69 1.08 7.11
CA LEU A 119 -6.28 0.09 8.09
C LEU A 119 -7.38 -0.97 8.25
N ASP A 120 -7.02 -2.25 8.21
CA ASP A 120 -7.98 -3.34 8.46
C ASP A 120 -8.67 -3.20 9.82
N GLY A 121 -9.93 -3.62 9.95
CA GLY A 121 -10.61 -3.74 11.24
C GLY A 121 -9.97 -4.79 12.17
N PRO A 122 -10.31 -4.79 13.47
CA PRO A 122 -9.79 -5.79 14.42
C PRO A 122 -10.29 -7.23 14.15
N ASP A 123 -11.42 -7.38 13.47
CA ASP A 123 -12.03 -8.65 13.06
C ASP A 123 -11.31 -9.33 11.88
N ALA A 124 -10.58 -8.57 11.06
CA ALA A 124 -9.74 -9.11 9.98
C ALA A 124 -8.47 -9.82 10.47
N ALA A 125 -8.08 -9.63 11.74
CA ALA A 125 -6.75 -9.96 12.24
C ALA A 125 -6.35 -11.44 12.10
N GLU A 126 -7.32 -12.35 12.21
CA GLU A 126 -7.09 -13.79 12.03
C GLU A 126 -6.72 -14.12 10.57
N GLN A 127 -7.50 -13.61 9.63
CA GLN A 127 -7.31 -13.89 8.20
C GLN A 127 -6.10 -13.17 7.63
N VAL A 128 -5.88 -11.91 8.04
CA VAL A 128 -4.65 -11.17 7.71
C VAL A 128 -3.42 -11.86 8.29
N GLY A 129 -3.53 -12.41 9.51
CA GLY A 129 -2.49 -13.22 10.12
C GLY A 129 -2.15 -14.45 9.27
N ALA A 130 -3.17 -15.23 8.88
CA ALA A 130 -2.99 -16.41 8.04
C ALA A 130 -2.39 -16.05 6.66
N ALA A 131 -2.87 -14.98 6.03
CA ALA A 131 -2.35 -14.49 4.75
C ALA A 131 -0.88 -14.05 4.85
N ALA A 132 -0.52 -13.30 5.90
CA ALA A 132 0.87 -12.89 6.13
C ALA A 132 1.80 -14.11 6.30
N GLU A 133 1.34 -15.21 6.88
CA GLU A 133 2.16 -16.42 7.06
C GLU A 133 2.45 -17.20 5.76
N VAL A 134 1.73 -16.92 4.67
CA VAL A 134 1.89 -17.65 3.39
C VAL A 134 2.13 -16.73 2.18
N VAL A 135 2.26 -15.42 2.41
CA VAL A 135 2.37 -14.43 1.33
C VAL A 135 3.59 -14.66 0.42
N GLU A 136 4.68 -15.19 0.95
CA GLU A 136 5.89 -15.44 0.15
C GLU A 136 5.71 -16.64 -0.77
N GLU A 137 5.03 -17.67 -0.30
CA GLU A 137 4.64 -18.86 -1.06
C GLU A 137 3.65 -18.50 -2.17
N ALA A 138 2.65 -17.65 -1.87
CA ALA A 138 1.73 -17.13 -2.87
C ALA A 138 2.47 -16.39 -3.99
N LEU A 139 3.43 -15.54 -3.62
CA LEU A 139 4.27 -14.80 -4.58
C LEU A 139 5.27 -15.68 -5.34
N ALA A 140 5.59 -16.86 -4.81
CA ALA A 140 6.32 -17.91 -5.52
C ALA A 140 5.43 -18.74 -6.47
N GLY A 141 4.11 -18.46 -6.51
CA GLY A 141 3.15 -19.09 -7.40
C GLY A 141 2.39 -20.28 -6.80
N ASP A 142 2.39 -20.44 -5.48
CA ASP A 142 1.59 -21.47 -4.81
C ASP A 142 0.10 -21.07 -4.80
N PRO A 143 -0.79 -21.85 -5.45
CA PRO A 143 -2.21 -21.51 -5.55
C PRO A 143 -2.98 -21.68 -4.23
N ASP A 144 -2.57 -22.59 -3.35
CA ASP A 144 -3.21 -22.77 -2.05
C ASP A 144 -2.87 -21.60 -1.12
N ALA A 145 -1.62 -21.14 -1.17
CA ALA A 145 -1.20 -19.92 -0.49
C ALA A 145 -1.91 -18.68 -1.06
N GLN A 146 -2.04 -18.58 -2.38
CA GLN A 146 -2.77 -17.48 -3.02
C GLN A 146 -4.23 -17.41 -2.56
N PHE A 147 -4.91 -18.56 -2.45
CA PHE A 147 -6.28 -18.60 -1.94
C PHE A 147 -6.41 -18.02 -0.52
N ILE A 148 -5.43 -18.27 0.35
CA ILE A 148 -5.41 -17.70 1.71
C ILE A 148 -5.15 -16.19 1.67
N VAL A 149 -4.24 -15.73 0.80
CA VAL A 149 -3.96 -14.30 0.62
C VAL A 149 -5.19 -13.55 0.11
N ASP A 150 -5.88 -14.10 -0.89
CA ASP A 150 -7.11 -13.52 -1.44
C ASP A 150 -8.22 -13.41 -0.37
N GLY A 151 -8.27 -14.36 0.57
CA GLY A 151 -9.22 -14.31 1.68
C GLY A 151 -9.06 -13.10 2.60
N ALA A 152 -7.88 -12.45 2.63
CA ALA A 152 -7.72 -11.18 3.35
C ALA A 152 -8.45 -10.02 2.66
N GLU A 153 -8.69 -10.08 1.34
CA GLU A 153 -9.39 -9.04 0.57
C GLU A 153 -10.90 -9.00 0.83
N ASP A 154 -11.47 -10.04 1.45
CA ASP A 154 -12.85 -10.03 1.93
C ASP A 154 -13.06 -8.97 3.05
N HIS A 155 -11.98 -8.44 3.63
CA HIS A 155 -11.99 -7.33 4.58
C HIS A 155 -11.60 -6.03 3.89
N GLU A 156 -12.54 -5.10 3.77
CA GLU A 156 -12.25 -3.74 3.34
C GLU A 156 -11.47 -2.98 4.42
N LEU A 157 -10.43 -2.25 4.02
CA LEU A 157 -9.67 -1.41 4.95
C LEU A 157 -10.51 -0.16 5.29
N GLU A 158 -10.62 0.13 6.58
CA GLU A 158 -11.31 1.32 7.08
C GLU A 158 -10.52 2.59 6.73
N TRP A 159 -11.22 3.64 6.33
CA TRP A 159 -10.63 4.94 5.99
C TRP A 159 -10.47 5.83 7.22
N TYR A 160 -9.31 6.48 7.35
CA TYR A 160 -8.99 7.44 8.41
C TYR A 160 -8.34 8.70 7.84
N ALA A 161 -8.73 9.86 8.38
CA ALA A 161 -8.09 11.12 8.09
C ALA A 161 -6.70 11.19 8.75
N VAL A 162 -5.78 11.99 8.18
CA VAL A 162 -4.43 12.19 8.75
C VAL A 162 -4.48 12.74 10.18
N SER A 163 -5.52 13.51 10.51
CA SER A 163 -5.75 14.02 11.88
C SER A 163 -6.07 12.94 12.90
N GLU A 164 -6.48 11.75 12.47
CA GLU A 164 -6.84 10.62 13.33
C GLU A 164 -5.65 9.68 13.57
N LEU A 165 -4.44 10.03 13.10
CA LEU A 165 -3.24 9.22 13.28
C LEU A 165 -2.92 8.93 14.76
N ASP A 166 -3.34 9.81 15.67
CA ASP A 166 -3.20 9.64 17.13
C ASP A 166 -4.04 8.47 17.67
N ASP A 167 -5.11 8.07 16.97
CA ASP A 167 -6.01 6.98 17.39
C ASP A 167 -5.61 5.62 16.79
N LEU A 168 -4.65 5.61 15.85
CA LEU A 168 -4.21 4.42 15.12
C LEU A 168 -2.93 3.78 15.65
N ALA A 169 -2.14 4.52 16.43
CA ALA A 169 -0.73 4.23 16.75
C ALA A 169 -0.39 4.30 18.24
#